data_AF-A0A2V8S1N4-F1
#
_entry.id   AF-A0A2V8S1N4-F1
#
_cell.length_a   1.000
_cell.length_b   1.000
_cell.length_c   1.000
_cell.angle_alpha   90.00
_cell.angle_beta   90.00
_cell.angle_gamma   90.00
#
_symmetry.space_group_name_H-M   'P 1'
#
loop_
_entity.id
_entity.type
_entity.pdbx_description
1 polymer ?
#
loop_
_entity_poly.entity_id
_entity_poly.type
_entity_poly.pdbx_seq_one_letter_code
_entity_poly.pdbx_strand_id
1 'polypeptide(L)'
;MNDDAQLTARPINMSAMRLQDKSYCSHRRAFVMLIVTAFICAPVCAAEKTLRKDVARKTIMRVAGLQLKKSAVKVKQVSGASAPVEVSAAIKTAFHFKRRADGSWQVVEVRVGDRQWEEIDQLARAWHFERTTPLIAQLEQLTAQFEAQQRARATERKRHKQEDKESSKDQRKHKQAADTAATNAQDFRAGPFVGKSFASLLTSATVETEIDMTFRLNRDAGGAWQATEARIGDDAWQDTAALVHVLDAEKVARARADLDALAAALEAFRRERGFYVVADSSAALVDQLNPRYTPDVIRIDPWHRPYEYTGTRDTYALRSLGPDGKAGTDDDITLTGGMPLKPSGRSGLE
;
A
#
# COMPACT_ATOMS: atom_id res chain seq x y z
N MET A 1 36.89 -39.65 -32.94
CA MET A 1 36.07 -40.86 -32.73
C MET A 1 36.50 -41.48 -31.41
N ASN A 2 35.55 -42.07 -30.69
CA ASN A 2 35.64 -43.07 -29.63
C ASN A 2 36.85 -43.14 -28.66
N ASP A 3 36.48 -43.19 -27.39
CA ASP A 3 36.96 -44.12 -26.35
C ASP A 3 38.36 -43.93 -25.73
N ASP A 4 38.30 -43.42 -24.50
CA ASP A 4 38.84 -44.03 -23.28
C ASP A 4 40.34 -43.98 -22.88
N ALA A 5 40.47 -43.95 -21.55
CA ALA A 5 41.53 -44.51 -20.71
C ALA A 5 43.00 -44.10 -20.96
N GLN A 6 43.51 -43.27 -20.04
CA GLN A 6 44.62 -43.74 -19.20
C GLN A 6 44.34 -43.50 -17.71
N LEU A 7 44.19 -44.60 -16.97
CA LEU A 7 44.18 -44.60 -15.50
C LEU A 7 45.52 -45.20 -15.02
N THR A 8 46.38 -44.38 -14.42
CA THR A 8 47.69 -44.84 -13.94
C THR A 8 47.58 -45.64 -12.64
N ALA A 9 47.54 -46.96 -12.81
CA ALA A 9 48.10 -47.97 -11.91
C ALA A 9 49.37 -47.49 -11.17
N ARG A 10 49.76 -47.94 -9.96
CA ARG A 10 49.38 -49.07 -9.06
C ARG A 10 50.26 -48.93 -7.77
N PRO A 11 50.49 -49.96 -6.92
CA PRO A 11 49.63 -50.95 -6.23
C PRO A 11 49.82 -50.80 -4.68
N ILE A 12 49.63 -51.74 -3.73
CA ILE A 12 48.97 -53.06 -3.59
C ILE A 12 48.36 -53.08 -2.16
N ASN A 13 47.25 -53.79 -1.90
CA ASN A 13 47.30 -55.01 -1.08
C ASN A 13 45.98 -55.83 -1.07
N MET A 14 46.11 -57.09 -0.65
CA MET A 14 45.23 -58.26 -0.78
C MET A 14 43.74 -58.14 -0.44
N SER A 15 42.94 -58.81 -1.28
CA SER A 15 41.72 -59.62 -1.06
C SER A 15 41.23 -59.81 0.39
N ALA A 16 39.95 -59.66 0.75
CA ALA A 16 38.74 -60.34 0.24
C ALA A 16 38.72 -61.87 0.48
N MET A 17 37.62 -62.55 0.82
CA MET A 17 36.30 -62.16 1.36
C MET A 17 35.57 -63.41 1.88
N ARG A 18 34.74 -63.25 2.93
CA ARG A 18 33.73 -64.16 3.52
C ARG A 18 33.25 -65.39 2.70
N LEU A 19 33.20 -66.54 3.39
CA LEU A 19 32.21 -67.62 3.28
C LEU A 19 31.54 -67.74 4.68
N GLN A 20 30.23 -67.92 4.87
CA GLN A 20 29.44 -69.16 4.73
C GLN A 20 30.09 -70.36 5.47
N ASP A 21 29.40 -71.12 6.32
CA ASP A 21 27.99 -71.57 6.25
C ASP A 21 27.45 -72.08 7.63
N LYS A 22 26.26 -72.74 7.64
CA LYS A 22 25.55 -73.50 8.71
C LYS A 22 24.45 -72.71 9.46
N SER A 23 23.24 -73.26 9.71
CA SER A 23 22.64 -74.53 9.25
C SER A 23 21.10 -74.47 9.25
N TYR A 24 20.46 -75.25 8.37
CA TYR A 24 19.00 -75.42 8.28
C TYR A 24 18.44 -76.55 9.16
N CYS A 25 17.21 -76.39 9.64
CA CYS A 25 16.27 -77.49 9.91
C CYS A 25 14.82 -76.96 9.81
N SER A 26 14.26 -76.80 8.61
CA SER A 26 13.62 -77.84 7.78
C SER A 26 12.24 -78.30 8.28
N HIS A 27 11.22 -77.64 7.71
CA HIS A 27 9.86 -78.11 7.45
C HIS A 27 8.97 -78.67 8.57
N ARG A 28 7.81 -78.02 8.75
CA ARG A 28 6.55 -78.51 8.14
C ARG A 28 5.47 -77.43 8.00
N ARG A 29 4.98 -77.25 6.76
CA ARG A 29 3.60 -76.87 6.36
C ARG A 29 3.04 -75.58 7.01
N ALA A 30 3.24 -74.39 6.44
CA ALA A 30 2.69 -73.88 5.17
C ALA A 30 1.17 -73.64 5.14
N PHE A 31 0.73 -72.53 5.75
CA PHE A 31 -0.47 -71.79 5.35
C PHE A 31 -0.31 -70.31 5.77
N VAL A 32 -1.21 -69.43 5.29
CA VAL A 32 -1.26 -67.97 5.59
C VAL A 32 0.00 -67.18 5.21
N MET A 33 0.08 -66.75 3.95
CA MET A 33 0.99 -65.69 3.49
C MET A 33 0.24 -64.74 2.54
N LEU A 34 -0.89 -64.21 3.04
CA LEU A 34 -1.72 -63.21 2.40
C LEU A 34 -2.51 -62.43 3.47
N ILE A 35 -2.79 -61.14 3.23
CA ILE A 35 -3.69 -60.29 4.04
C ILE A 35 -3.22 -59.97 5.48
N VAL A 36 -1.99 -59.49 5.67
CA VAL A 36 -1.61 -58.66 6.85
C VAL A 36 -0.81 -57.42 6.43
N THR A 37 -1.26 -56.74 5.38
CA THR A 37 -0.70 -55.49 4.84
C THR A 37 -1.81 -54.48 4.51
N ALA A 38 -2.77 -54.32 5.44
CA ALA A 38 -3.98 -53.52 5.28
C ALA A 38 -4.14 -52.38 6.32
N PHE A 39 -3.10 -52.11 7.11
CA PHE A 39 -3.02 -50.97 8.05
C PHE A 39 -1.68 -50.25 7.88
N ILE A 40 -1.63 -48.97 8.24
CA ILE A 40 -0.49 -48.06 8.08
C ILE A 40 -0.12 -47.75 6.61
N CYS A 41 -1.14 -47.43 5.79
CA CYS A 41 -1.00 -46.36 4.79
C CYS A 41 -2.36 -45.70 4.52
N ALA A 42 -2.90 -45.03 5.55
CA ALA A 42 -3.91 -44.02 5.28
C ALA A 42 -3.19 -42.86 4.56
N PRO A 43 -3.56 -42.51 3.31
CA PRO A 43 -3.01 -41.31 2.70
C PRO A 43 -3.40 -40.14 3.60
N VAL A 44 -2.41 -39.36 4.05
CA VAL A 44 -2.68 -38.02 4.57
C VAL A 44 -3.05 -37.17 3.36
N CYS A 45 -4.31 -37.31 2.94
CA CYS A 45 -4.99 -36.33 2.13
C CYS A 45 -5.04 -35.05 2.96
N ALA A 46 -3.96 -34.27 2.89
CA ALA A 46 -3.91 -32.89 3.31
C ALA A 46 -4.91 -32.13 2.43
N ALA A 47 -6.19 -32.21 2.80
CA ALA A 47 -7.28 -31.64 2.04
C ALA A 47 -6.97 -30.18 1.79
N GLU A 48 -6.70 -29.83 0.53
CA GLU A 48 -6.25 -28.50 0.18
C GLU A 48 -7.33 -27.50 0.58
N LYS A 49 -7.06 -26.76 1.66
CA LYS A 49 -8.01 -25.81 2.25
C LYS A 49 -8.12 -24.63 1.31
N THR A 50 -9.04 -24.79 0.35
CA THR A 50 -9.44 -23.79 -0.65
C THR A 50 -9.56 -22.42 -0.01
N LEU A 51 -9.03 -21.40 -0.68
CA LEU A 51 -8.81 -20.10 -0.07
C LEU A 51 -10.13 -19.44 0.34
N ARG A 52 -10.43 -19.46 1.64
CA ARG A 52 -11.63 -18.83 2.20
C ARG A 52 -11.62 -17.33 1.93
N LYS A 53 -12.76 -16.76 1.51
CA LYS A 53 -12.89 -15.31 1.19
C LYS A 53 -12.40 -14.38 2.31
N ASP A 54 -12.50 -14.78 3.58
CA ASP A 54 -11.97 -13.99 4.70
C ASP A 54 -10.45 -14.00 4.83
N VAL A 55 -9.79 -15.10 4.45
CA VAL A 55 -8.32 -15.18 4.36
C VAL A 55 -7.85 -14.36 3.16
N ALA A 56 -8.48 -14.54 1.99
CA ALA A 56 -8.24 -13.71 0.82
C ALA A 56 -8.37 -12.21 1.13
N ARG A 57 -9.43 -11.81 1.85
CA ARG A 57 -9.61 -10.42 2.31
C ARG A 57 -8.48 -9.98 3.25
N LYS A 58 -8.08 -10.80 4.23
CA LYS A 58 -6.96 -10.50 5.16
C LYS A 58 -5.59 -10.43 4.48
N THR A 59 -5.41 -11.08 3.33
CA THR A 59 -4.22 -10.91 2.49
C THR A 59 -4.34 -9.60 1.71
N ILE A 60 -5.42 -9.38 0.95
CA ILE A 60 -5.65 -8.15 0.15
C ILE A 60 -5.62 -6.87 1.00
N MET A 61 -6.06 -6.93 2.26
CA MET A 61 -5.98 -5.82 3.23
C MET A 61 -4.54 -5.33 3.55
N ARG A 62 -3.50 -6.02 3.11
CA ARG A 62 -2.09 -5.71 3.34
C ARG A 62 -1.24 -5.79 2.05
N VAL A 63 -1.89 -5.79 0.88
CA VAL A 63 -1.19 -5.90 -0.41
C VAL A 63 -0.50 -4.60 -0.75
N ALA A 64 0.68 -4.72 -1.37
CA ALA A 64 1.54 -3.62 -1.75
C ALA A 64 1.90 -2.65 -0.60
N GLY A 65 1.98 -3.13 0.65
CA GLY A 65 2.20 -2.31 1.85
C GLY A 65 0.96 -1.53 2.32
N LEU A 66 -0.10 -1.51 1.51
CA LEU A 66 -1.25 -0.63 1.69
C LEU A 66 -2.18 -1.18 2.78
N GLN A 67 -2.30 -0.49 3.91
CA GLN A 67 -3.14 -0.92 5.04
C GLN A 67 -4.63 -0.59 4.79
N LEU A 68 -5.29 -1.43 3.98
CA LEU A 68 -6.69 -1.24 3.62
C LEU A 68 -7.63 -1.68 4.76
N LYS A 69 -8.58 -0.81 5.12
CA LYS A 69 -9.67 -1.16 6.04
C LYS A 69 -10.45 -2.38 5.56
N LYS A 70 -10.90 -3.24 6.49
CA LYS A 70 -11.74 -4.43 6.18
C LYS A 70 -13.00 -4.08 5.37
N SER A 71 -13.57 -2.90 5.57
CA SER A 71 -14.73 -2.37 4.83
C SER A 71 -14.41 -1.87 3.42
N ALA A 72 -13.14 -1.61 3.10
CA ALA A 72 -12.71 -1.22 1.76
C ALA A 72 -12.53 -2.43 0.82
N VAL A 73 -12.40 -3.66 1.34
CA VAL A 73 -12.07 -4.85 0.54
C VAL A 73 -13.25 -5.82 0.42
N LYS A 74 -13.88 -5.83 -0.76
CA LYS A 74 -15.06 -6.64 -1.09
C LYS A 74 -14.70 -7.73 -2.09
N VAL A 75 -14.21 -8.86 -1.57
CA VAL A 75 -13.90 -10.07 -2.36
C VAL A 75 -15.17 -10.57 -3.06
N LYS A 76 -15.18 -10.49 -4.39
CA LYS A 76 -16.25 -10.99 -5.25
C LYS A 76 -16.12 -12.50 -5.43
N GLN A 77 -15.00 -12.92 -6.02
CA GLN A 77 -14.73 -14.30 -6.43
C GLN A 77 -13.33 -14.73 -6.01
N VAL A 78 -13.18 -16.04 -5.78
CA VAL A 78 -11.91 -16.74 -5.57
C VAL A 78 -11.92 -17.90 -6.57
N SER A 79 -10.85 -18.03 -7.35
CA SER A 79 -10.70 -18.98 -8.45
C SER A 79 -9.39 -19.75 -8.30
N GLY A 80 -9.44 -21.08 -8.40
CA GLY A 80 -8.32 -21.98 -8.07
C GLY A 80 -8.48 -22.64 -6.69
N ALA A 81 -8.06 -23.89 -6.59
CA ALA A 81 -8.13 -24.68 -5.35
C ALA A 81 -6.82 -24.55 -4.53
N SER A 82 -5.69 -24.57 -5.23
CA SER A 82 -4.32 -24.49 -4.74
C SER A 82 -3.60 -23.25 -5.30
N ALA A 83 -2.38 -22.97 -4.83
CA ALA A 83 -1.62 -21.80 -5.29
C ALA A 83 -1.05 -22.01 -6.71
N PRO A 84 -1.08 -21.01 -7.61
CA PRO A 84 -1.65 -19.67 -7.43
C PRO A 84 -3.19 -19.64 -7.44
N VAL A 85 -3.78 -18.86 -6.54
CA VAL A 85 -5.23 -18.60 -6.47
C VAL A 85 -5.51 -17.18 -6.94
N GLU A 86 -6.41 -17.00 -7.89
CA GLU A 86 -6.84 -15.67 -8.35
C GLU A 86 -8.06 -15.17 -7.58
N VAL A 87 -8.03 -13.92 -7.14
CA VAL A 87 -9.07 -13.30 -6.31
C VAL A 87 -9.52 -11.99 -6.94
N SER A 88 -10.76 -11.93 -7.40
CA SER A 88 -11.40 -10.69 -7.83
C SER A 88 -12.02 -9.99 -6.63
N ALA A 89 -11.71 -8.71 -6.44
CA ALA A 89 -12.25 -7.87 -5.37
C ALA A 89 -12.56 -6.45 -5.87
N ALA A 90 -13.63 -5.87 -5.35
CA ALA A 90 -13.84 -4.43 -5.40
C ALA A 90 -13.09 -3.77 -4.22
N ILE A 91 -12.29 -2.75 -4.53
CA ILE A 91 -11.51 -1.96 -3.57
C ILE A 91 -12.09 -0.55 -3.48
N LYS A 92 -12.70 -0.19 -2.34
CA LYS A 92 -13.27 1.16 -2.16
C LYS A 92 -12.20 2.18 -1.77
N THR A 93 -11.78 2.99 -2.73
CA THR A 93 -10.91 4.16 -2.52
C THR A 93 -11.71 5.47 -2.59
N ALA A 94 -11.02 6.59 -2.47
CA ALA A 94 -11.51 7.90 -2.87
C ALA A 94 -10.40 8.62 -3.64
N PHE A 95 -10.78 9.49 -4.58
CA PHE A 95 -9.88 10.35 -5.31
C PHE A 95 -10.19 11.81 -4.97
N HIS A 96 -9.15 12.61 -4.74
CA HIS A 96 -9.28 14.04 -4.54
C HIS A 96 -8.83 14.77 -5.80
N PHE A 97 -9.63 15.75 -6.20
CA PHE A 97 -9.46 16.52 -7.42
C PHE A 97 -9.26 17.99 -7.07
N LYS A 98 -8.42 18.66 -7.84
CA LYS A 98 -8.18 20.11 -7.78
C LYS A 98 -8.49 20.72 -9.13
N ARG A 99 -9.11 21.89 -9.15
CA ARG A 99 -9.38 22.61 -10.39
C ARG A 99 -8.12 23.35 -10.84
N ARG A 100 -7.66 23.08 -12.07
CA ARG A 100 -6.52 23.77 -12.70
C ARG A 100 -6.89 25.22 -13.04
N ALA A 101 -5.90 26.05 -13.33
CA ALA A 101 -6.10 27.48 -13.65
C ALA A 101 -6.88 27.71 -14.96
N ASP A 102 -6.81 26.78 -15.91
CA ASP A 102 -7.63 26.74 -17.13
C ASP A 102 -9.10 26.35 -16.87
N GLY A 103 -9.43 25.94 -15.64
CA GLY A 103 -10.75 25.50 -15.24
C GLY A 103 -11.06 24.01 -15.51
N SER A 104 -10.10 23.22 -15.99
CA SER A 104 -10.17 21.77 -16.05
C SER A 104 -10.00 21.14 -14.64
N TRP A 105 -10.31 19.86 -14.51
CA TRP A 105 -10.16 19.12 -13.26
C TRP A 105 -8.94 18.22 -13.35
N GLN A 106 -8.06 18.27 -12.35
CA GLN A 106 -6.95 17.33 -12.16
C GLN A 106 -7.25 16.37 -11.02
N VAL A 107 -6.97 15.08 -11.19
CA VAL A 107 -6.85 14.18 -10.02
C VAL A 107 -5.49 14.47 -9.36
N VAL A 108 -5.49 14.84 -8.08
CA VAL A 108 -4.25 15.21 -7.35
C VAL A 108 -3.84 14.18 -6.31
N GLU A 109 -4.80 13.53 -5.64
CA GLU A 109 -4.50 12.56 -4.58
C GLU A 109 -5.44 11.34 -4.69
N VAL A 110 -4.97 10.20 -4.20
CA VAL A 110 -5.75 8.96 -4.04
C VAL A 110 -5.67 8.48 -2.60
N ARG A 111 -6.79 7.95 -2.07
CA ARG A 111 -6.88 7.49 -0.68
C ARG A 111 -6.39 6.05 -0.55
N VAL A 112 -5.24 5.88 0.07
CA VAL A 112 -4.52 4.60 0.13
C VAL A 112 -4.54 4.04 1.55
N GLY A 113 -5.61 3.32 1.87
CA GLY A 113 -5.83 2.77 3.22
C GLY A 113 -6.78 3.62 4.06
N ASP A 114 -6.55 3.69 5.37
CA ASP A 114 -7.45 4.39 6.30
C ASP A 114 -7.22 5.91 6.32
N ARG A 115 -7.88 6.62 5.40
CA ARG A 115 -7.85 8.10 5.30
C ARG A 115 -6.47 8.72 4.99
N GLN A 116 -5.46 7.88 4.75
CA GLN A 116 -4.17 8.29 4.21
C GLN A 116 -4.39 8.73 2.76
N TRP A 117 -3.76 9.82 2.35
CA TRP A 117 -3.83 10.33 0.97
C TRP A 117 -2.42 10.37 0.39
N GLU A 118 -2.27 9.87 -0.82
CA GLU A 118 -1.00 9.83 -1.56
C GLU A 118 -1.16 10.70 -2.81
N GLU A 119 -0.20 11.60 -3.06
CA GLU A 119 -0.20 12.42 -4.27
C GLU A 119 -0.02 11.54 -5.52
N ILE A 120 -0.89 11.74 -6.51
CA ILE A 120 -0.86 10.96 -7.75
C ILE A 120 0.40 11.23 -8.56
N ASP A 121 0.94 12.45 -8.53
CA ASP A 121 2.19 12.77 -9.24
C ASP A 121 3.43 12.10 -8.60
N GLN A 122 3.36 11.72 -7.30
CA GLN A 122 4.38 10.88 -6.65
C GLN A 122 4.24 9.42 -7.10
N LEU A 123 3.03 8.87 -7.02
CA LEU A 123 2.71 7.53 -7.54
C LEU A 123 3.03 7.40 -9.04
N ALA A 124 2.87 8.45 -9.83
CA ALA A 124 3.14 8.44 -11.26
C ALA A 124 4.63 8.31 -11.59
N ARG A 125 5.51 8.96 -10.80
CA ARG A 125 6.97 8.76 -10.92
C ARG A 125 7.36 7.33 -10.56
N ALA A 126 6.76 6.77 -9.51
CA ALA A 126 7.02 5.40 -9.08
C ALA A 126 6.56 4.31 -10.07
N TRP A 127 5.58 4.59 -10.93
CA TRP A 127 4.83 3.57 -11.67
C TRP A 127 5.19 3.44 -13.17
N HIS A 128 6.12 4.22 -13.71
CA HIS A 128 6.38 4.28 -15.17
C HIS A 128 5.10 4.54 -15.99
N PHE A 129 4.47 5.70 -15.76
CA PHE A 129 3.05 6.01 -16.00
C PHE A 129 2.53 6.08 -17.47
N GLU A 130 3.18 5.46 -18.45
CA GLU A 130 2.73 5.46 -19.85
C GLU A 130 1.30 4.89 -20.03
N ARG A 131 0.87 3.98 -19.15
CA ARG A 131 -0.39 3.21 -19.31
C ARG A 131 -1.56 3.70 -18.46
N THR A 132 -1.30 4.46 -17.40
CA THR A 132 -2.31 4.90 -16.42
C THR A 132 -2.77 6.35 -16.63
N THR A 133 -2.08 7.11 -17.49
CA THR A 133 -2.55 8.39 -18.05
C THR A 133 -4.00 8.32 -18.60
N PRO A 134 -4.41 7.34 -19.45
CA PRO A 134 -5.80 7.20 -19.89
C PRO A 134 -6.79 6.89 -18.75
N LEU A 135 -6.32 6.27 -17.65
CA LEU A 135 -7.15 5.96 -16.49
C LEU A 135 -7.45 7.23 -15.65
N ILE A 136 -6.45 8.11 -15.49
CA ILE A 136 -6.64 9.46 -14.95
C ILE A 136 -7.57 10.27 -15.85
N ALA A 137 -7.31 10.29 -17.16
CA ALA A 137 -8.10 11.09 -18.11
C ALA A 137 -9.60 10.70 -18.09
N GLN A 138 -9.92 9.41 -17.93
CA GLN A 138 -11.29 8.94 -17.71
C GLN A 138 -11.90 9.49 -16.41
N LEU A 139 -11.16 9.51 -15.30
CA LEU A 139 -11.61 10.10 -14.03
C LEU A 139 -11.82 11.62 -14.11
N GLU A 140 -10.94 12.35 -14.81
CA GLU A 140 -11.10 13.79 -15.09
C GLU A 140 -12.35 14.04 -15.97
N GLN A 141 -12.56 13.22 -17.00
CA GLN A 141 -13.71 13.33 -17.91
C GLN A 141 -15.05 13.05 -17.21
N LEU A 142 -15.14 12.01 -16.37
CA LEU A 142 -16.34 11.68 -15.58
C LEU A 142 -16.71 12.82 -14.63
N THR A 143 -15.70 13.42 -13.99
CA THR A 143 -15.83 14.57 -13.09
C THR A 143 -16.43 15.77 -13.84
N ALA A 144 -15.91 16.09 -15.03
CA ALA A 144 -16.47 17.14 -15.90
C ALA A 144 -17.91 16.82 -16.36
N GLN A 145 -18.22 15.57 -16.70
CA GLN A 145 -19.58 15.15 -17.09
C GLN A 145 -20.58 15.28 -15.93
N PHE A 146 -20.20 14.91 -14.71
CA PHE A 146 -21.05 15.05 -13.53
C PHE A 146 -21.36 16.53 -13.24
N GLU A 147 -20.36 17.40 -13.27
CA GLU A 147 -20.57 18.85 -13.14
C GLU A 147 -21.53 19.40 -14.20
N ALA A 148 -21.40 18.98 -15.47
CA ALA A 148 -22.29 19.41 -16.53
C ALA A 148 -23.75 18.99 -16.27
N GLN A 149 -23.99 17.76 -15.79
CA GLN A 149 -25.33 17.31 -15.40
C GLN A 149 -25.91 18.12 -14.23
N GLN A 150 -25.11 18.44 -13.22
CA GLN A 150 -25.58 19.26 -12.08
C GLN A 150 -25.89 20.70 -12.51
N ARG A 151 -25.07 21.31 -13.37
CA ARG A 151 -25.33 22.65 -13.93
C ARG A 151 -26.60 22.66 -14.78
N ALA A 152 -26.82 21.65 -15.62
CA ALA A 152 -28.05 21.50 -16.41
C ALA A 152 -29.29 21.40 -15.49
N ARG A 153 -29.27 20.53 -14.48
CA ARG A 153 -30.35 20.40 -13.48
C ARG A 153 -30.59 21.70 -12.69
N ALA A 154 -29.54 22.46 -12.37
CA ALA A 154 -29.66 23.74 -11.68
C ALA A 154 -30.31 24.82 -12.57
N THR A 155 -30.01 24.84 -13.87
CA THR A 155 -30.69 25.71 -14.85
C THR A 155 -32.15 25.31 -15.03
N GLU A 156 -32.45 24.02 -15.14
CA GLU A 156 -33.83 23.56 -15.33
C GLU A 156 -34.69 23.82 -14.08
N ARG A 157 -34.14 23.63 -12.87
CA ARG A 157 -34.79 24.06 -11.62
C ARG A 157 -35.04 25.57 -11.55
N LYS A 158 -34.24 26.40 -12.22
CA LYS A 158 -34.48 27.86 -12.32
C LYS A 158 -35.60 28.18 -13.31
N ARG A 159 -35.63 27.50 -14.47
CA ARG A 159 -36.72 27.61 -15.47
C ARG A 159 -38.06 27.21 -14.89
N HIS A 160 -38.16 26.01 -14.33
CA HIS A 160 -39.39 25.53 -13.70
C HIS A 160 -39.86 26.49 -12.60
N LYS A 161 -38.94 26.99 -11.75
CA LYS A 161 -39.26 28.01 -10.71
C LYS A 161 -39.60 29.41 -11.25
N GLN A 162 -39.39 29.67 -12.54
CA GLN A 162 -39.80 30.89 -13.23
C GLN A 162 -41.17 30.68 -13.92
N GLU A 163 -41.38 29.53 -14.55
CA GLU A 163 -42.67 29.09 -15.11
C GLU A 163 -43.73 28.88 -14.01
N ASP A 164 -43.35 28.31 -12.86
CA ASP A 164 -44.17 28.18 -11.64
C ASP A 164 -44.49 29.54 -10.99
N LYS A 165 -43.69 30.59 -11.28
CA LYS A 165 -44.01 31.98 -10.88
C LYS A 165 -44.98 32.66 -11.85
N GLU A 166 -44.98 32.24 -13.11
CA GLU A 166 -45.80 32.81 -14.18
C GLU A 166 -47.19 32.16 -14.24
N SER A 167 -47.29 30.88 -13.86
CA SER A 167 -48.55 30.15 -13.67
C SER A 167 -49.24 30.41 -12.31
N SER A 168 -48.49 30.86 -11.28
CA SER A 168 -49.01 31.09 -9.92
C SER A 168 -49.86 32.36 -9.79
N LYS A 169 -51.00 32.42 -10.49
CA LYS A 169 -52.15 33.22 -10.03
C LYS A 169 -53.16 32.36 -9.24
N ASP A 170 -53.27 31.07 -9.55
CA ASP A 170 -54.17 30.14 -8.85
C ASP A 170 -53.47 28.83 -8.44
N GLN A 171 -54.02 28.16 -7.42
CA GLN A 171 -53.58 26.88 -6.83
C GLN A 171 -52.36 26.90 -5.88
N ARG A 172 -52.39 27.77 -4.85
CA ARG A 172 -51.64 27.53 -3.60
C ARG A 172 -52.26 26.41 -2.75
N LYS A 173 -51.93 25.13 -3.02
CA LYS A 173 -51.92 24.04 -2.01
C LYS A 173 -51.20 22.78 -2.52
N HIS A 174 -50.62 22.00 -1.60
CA HIS A 174 -49.97 20.70 -1.83
C HIS A 174 -48.77 20.62 -2.82
N LYS A 175 -47.61 21.19 -2.43
CA LYS A 175 -46.32 20.50 -2.67
C LYS A 175 -45.19 20.76 -1.66
N GLN A 176 -45.53 21.05 -0.40
CA GLN A 176 -44.53 21.23 0.67
C GLN A 176 -44.03 19.88 1.24
N ALA A 177 -43.52 19.01 0.35
CA ALA A 177 -43.03 17.66 0.67
C ALA A 177 -42.12 17.10 -0.44
N ALA A 178 -41.03 17.80 -0.80
CA ALA A 178 -40.08 17.35 -1.82
C ALA A 178 -38.61 17.78 -1.61
N ASP A 179 -38.34 18.86 -0.88
CA ASP A 179 -37.01 19.48 -0.79
C ASP A 179 -36.07 18.88 0.28
N THR A 180 -36.31 17.67 0.79
CA THR A 180 -35.53 17.10 1.92
C THR A 180 -35.20 15.60 1.76
N ALA A 181 -34.86 15.16 0.55
CA ALA A 181 -34.34 13.79 0.31
C ALA A 181 -33.41 13.65 -0.92
N ALA A 182 -32.74 14.72 -1.36
CA ALA A 182 -31.81 14.68 -2.50
C ALA A 182 -30.36 14.40 -2.06
N THR A 183 -30.14 13.25 -1.39
CA THR A 183 -28.78 12.79 -1.05
C THR A 183 -28.02 12.49 -2.34
N ASN A 184 -27.05 13.34 -2.71
CA ASN A 184 -26.33 13.28 -3.98
C ASN A 184 -25.36 12.08 -4.06
N ALA A 185 -25.93 10.89 -4.26
CA ALA A 185 -25.25 9.70 -4.71
C ALA A 185 -25.86 9.27 -6.05
N GLN A 186 -25.12 9.45 -7.15
CA GLN A 186 -25.52 8.99 -8.47
C GLN A 186 -24.45 8.00 -8.94
N ASP A 187 -24.85 6.73 -9.06
CA ASP A 187 -23.95 5.65 -9.44
C ASP A 187 -23.39 5.90 -10.85
N PHE A 188 -22.06 5.86 -11.00
CA PHE A 188 -21.36 5.95 -12.28
C PHE A 188 -20.47 4.71 -12.50
N ARG A 189 -20.27 4.34 -13.77
CA ARG A 189 -19.39 3.23 -14.16
C ARG A 189 -18.57 3.57 -15.40
N ALA A 190 -17.27 3.37 -15.32
CA ALA A 190 -16.35 3.56 -16.45
C ALA A 190 -15.09 2.69 -16.24
N GLY A 191 -14.79 1.82 -17.19
CA GLY A 191 -13.71 0.84 -17.06
C GLY A 191 -13.80 0.06 -15.73
N PRO A 192 -12.74 0.08 -14.89
CA PRO A 192 -12.72 -0.61 -13.60
C PRO A 192 -13.45 0.15 -12.48
N PHE A 193 -13.85 1.41 -12.68
CA PHE A 193 -14.44 2.25 -11.65
C PHE A 193 -15.96 2.10 -11.54
N VAL A 194 -16.45 1.94 -10.31
CA VAL A 194 -17.87 2.00 -9.94
C VAL A 194 -18.04 2.94 -8.75
N GLY A 195 -18.34 4.21 -9.03
CA GLY A 195 -18.45 5.26 -8.02
C GLY A 195 -19.88 5.60 -7.64
N LYS A 196 -20.08 6.09 -6.42
CA LYS A 196 -21.42 6.40 -5.87
C LYS A 196 -21.64 7.86 -5.55
N SER A 197 -20.63 8.55 -5.02
CA SER A 197 -20.78 9.90 -4.47
C SER A 197 -19.67 10.83 -4.92
N PHE A 198 -20.08 12.00 -5.42
CA PHE A 198 -19.23 13.09 -5.86
C PHE A 198 -19.54 14.32 -5.00
N ALA A 199 -18.59 14.74 -4.17
CA ALA A 199 -18.71 15.90 -3.30
C ALA A 199 -17.78 17.01 -3.81
N SER A 200 -18.33 18.01 -4.50
CA SER A 200 -17.56 19.15 -5.00
C SER A 200 -17.78 20.45 -4.22
N LEU A 201 -16.69 21.20 -4.16
CA LEU A 201 -16.62 22.62 -3.87
C LEU A 201 -16.23 23.35 -5.16
N LEU A 202 -16.16 24.68 -5.14
CA LEU A 202 -15.87 25.50 -6.33
C LEU A 202 -14.46 25.28 -6.93
N THR A 203 -13.55 24.66 -6.17
CA THR A 203 -12.11 24.51 -6.49
C THR A 203 -11.55 23.10 -6.26
N SER A 204 -12.27 22.22 -5.55
CA SER A 204 -11.87 20.85 -5.25
C SER A 204 -13.06 19.89 -5.28
N ALA A 205 -12.81 18.59 -5.47
CA ALA A 205 -13.84 17.56 -5.36
C ALA A 205 -13.29 16.26 -4.77
N THR A 206 -14.10 15.55 -3.97
CA THR A 206 -13.83 14.19 -3.51
C THR A 206 -14.78 13.20 -4.17
N VAL A 207 -14.24 12.11 -4.71
CA VAL A 207 -15.00 11.09 -5.44
C VAL A 207 -14.74 9.72 -4.81
N GLU A 208 -15.76 9.11 -4.19
CA GLU A 208 -15.63 7.74 -3.65
C GLU A 208 -16.01 6.69 -4.70
N THR A 209 -15.13 5.71 -4.90
CA THR A 209 -15.28 4.68 -5.95
C THR A 209 -14.80 3.31 -5.53
N GLU A 210 -15.50 2.26 -5.95
CA GLU A 210 -15.04 0.86 -5.95
C GLU A 210 -14.23 0.62 -7.24
N ILE A 211 -12.95 0.24 -7.11
CA ILE A 211 -12.11 -0.22 -8.24
C ILE A 211 -12.18 -1.74 -8.32
N ASP A 212 -12.50 -2.28 -9.48
CA ASP A 212 -12.45 -3.71 -9.75
C ASP A 212 -11.01 -4.16 -10.06
N MET A 213 -10.43 -4.93 -9.12
CA MET A 213 -9.08 -5.46 -9.18
C MET A 213 -9.08 -6.99 -9.09
N THR A 214 -8.09 -7.62 -9.73
CA THR A 214 -7.81 -9.05 -9.56
C THR A 214 -6.40 -9.23 -9.01
N PHE A 215 -6.26 -10.08 -7.99
CA PHE A 215 -5.00 -10.36 -7.30
C PHE A 215 -4.63 -11.83 -7.49
N ARG A 216 -3.38 -12.14 -7.78
CA ARG A 216 -2.86 -13.52 -7.75
C ARG A 216 -2.18 -13.76 -6.41
N LEU A 217 -2.73 -14.70 -5.64
CA LEU A 217 -2.28 -15.07 -4.32
C LEU A 217 -1.49 -16.37 -4.37
N ASN A 218 -0.28 -16.32 -3.82
CA ASN A 218 0.62 -17.44 -3.67
C ASN A 218 0.90 -17.72 -2.19
N ARG A 219 1.57 -18.83 -1.91
CA ARG A 219 2.14 -19.08 -0.58
C ARG A 219 3.57 -18.54 -0.51
N ASP A 220 3.96 -18.04 0.65
CA ASP A 220 5.37 -17.83 0.99
C ASP A 220 6.05 -19.15 1.42
N ALA A 221 7.34 -19.08 1.76
CA ALA A 221 8.10 -20.24 2.24
C ALA A 221 7.61 -20.78 3.61
N GLY A 222 6.87 -19.98 4.39
CA GLY A 222 6.17 -20.42 5.60
C GLY A 222 4.78 -20.99 5.35
N GLY A 223 4.33 -21.05 4.08
CA GLY A 223 3.02 -21.53 3.67
C GLY A 223 1.87 -20.51 3.85
N ALA A 224 2.14 -19.28 4.27
CA ALA A 224 1.13 -18.25 4.47
C ALA A 224 0.78 -17.52 3.16
N TRP A 225 -0.44 -16.98 3.06
CA TRP A 225 -0.96 -16.40 1.82
C TRP A 225 -0.56 -14.93 1.65
N GLN A 226 0.25 -14.68 0.62
CA GLN A 226 0.63 -13.37 0.09
C GLN A 226 -0.04 -13.14 -1.27
N ALA A 227 -0.35 -11.90 -1.64
CA ALA A 227 -0.52 -11.60 -3.07
C ALA A 227 0.88 -11.36 -3.65
N THR A 228 1.15 -11.90 -4.82
CA THR A 228 2.38 -11.60 -5.56
C THR A 228 2.09 -10.63 -6.69
N GLU A 229 0.96 -10.76 -7.38
CA GLU A 229 0.59 -9.90 -8.50
C GLU A 229 -0.81 -9.30 -8.34
N ALA A 230 -1.02 -8.13 -8.98
CA ALA A 230 -2.32 -7.49 -9.10
C ALA A 230 -2.54 -6.93 -10.52
N ARG A 231 -3.79 -6.83 -10.95
CA ARG A 231 -4.21 -6.07 -12.13
C ARG A 231 -5.52 -5.33 -11.88
N ILE A 232 -5.70 -4.23 -12.60
CA ILE A 232 -6.92 -3.43 -12.61
C ILE A 232 -7.70 -3.79 -13.88
N GLY A 233 -8.97 -4.18 -13.77
CA GLY A 233 -9.74 -4.68 -14.92
C GLY A 233 -8.98 -5.75 -15.73
N ASP A 234 -8.77 -5.46 -17.02
CA ASP A 234 -8.06 -6.33 -17.97
C ASP A 234 -6.59 -5.94 -18.23
N ASP A 235 -6.01 -5.04 -17.42
CA ASP A 235 -4.60 -4.65 -17.52
C ASP A 235 -3.64 -5.82 -17.30
N ALA A 236 -2.38 -5.62 -17.73
CA ALA A 236 -1.29 -6.55 -17.45
C ALA A 236 -1.06 -6.71 -15.94
N TRP A 237 -0.71 -7.93 -15.52
CA TRP A 237 -0.32 -8.23 -14.14
C TRP A 237 0.93 -7.42 -13.72
N GLN A 238 0.88 -6.83 -12.54
CA GLN A 238 1.95 -6.06 -11.91
C GLN A 238 2.45 -6.78 -10.65
N ASP A 239 3.77 -6.85 -10.47
CA ASP A 239 4.36 -7.42 -9.25
C ASP A 239 4.12 -6.48 -8.05
N THR A 240 3.40 -6.97 -7.05
CA THR A 240 2.97 -6.15 -5.90
C THR A 240 4.09 -5.85 -4.92
N ALA A 241 5.21 -6.58 -4.93
CA ALA A 241 6.39 -6.30 -4.11
C ALA A 241 7.25 -5.19 -4.76
N ALA A 242 7.43 -5.25 -6.08
CA ALA A 242 8.06 -4.18 -6.85
C ALA A 242 7.31 -2.84 -6.66
N LEU A 243 5.98 -2.87 -6.66
CA LEU A 243 5.15 -1.69 -6.40
C LEU A 243 5.35 -1.09 -5.00
N VAL A 244 5.63 -1.91 -3.96
CA VAL A 244 5.99 -1.37 -2.63
C VAL A 244 7.33 -0.68 -2.70
N HIS A 245 8.33 -1.36 -3.27
CA HIS A 245 9.70 -0.89 -3.27
C HIS A 245 9.86 0.49 -3.91
N VAL A 246 9.14 0.80 -5.00
CA VAL A 246 9.23 2.15 -5.61
C VAL A 246 8.39 3.19 -4.88
N LEU A 247 7.25 2.80 -4.27
CA LEU A 247 6.48 3.72 -3.40
C LEU A 247 7.27 4.10 -2.13
N ASP A 248 7.87 3.12 -1.45
CA ASP A 248 8.71 3.38 -0.30
C ASP A 248 9.99 4.15 -0.68
N ALA A 249 10.53 3.97 -1.90
CA ALA A 249 11.65 4.81 -2.38
C ALA A 249 11.26 6.29 -2.56
N GLU A 250 10.11 6.61 -3.16
CA GLU A 250 9.61 8.00 -3.21
C GLU A 250 9.31 8.54 -1.80
N LYS A 251 8.79 7.71 -0.89
CA LYS A 251 8.55 8.11 0.52
C LYS A 251 9.85 8.35 1.29
N VAL A 252 10.89 7.54 1.10
CA VAL A 252 12.24 7.77 1.65
C VAL A 252 12.83 9.07 1.10
N ALA A 253 12.71 9.31 -0.21
CA ALA A 253 13.16 10.56 -0.82
C ALA A 253 12.41 11.79 -0.28
N ARG A 254 11.08 11.68 -0.09
CA ARG A 254 10.25 12.74 0.48
C ARG A 254 10.60 13.01 1.94
N ALA A 255 10.69 11.97 2.77
CA ALA A 255 11.06 12.09 4.17
C ALA A 255 12.44 12.73 4.33
N ARG A 256 13.40 12.38 3.45
CA ARG A 256 14.71 13.02 3.41
C ARG A 256 14.62 14.52 3.10
N ALA A 257 13.84 14.92 2.08
CA ALA A 257 13.65 16.34 1.75
C ALA A 257 12.99 17.14 2.88
N ASP A 258 12.01 16.57 3.57
CA ASP A 258 11.36 17.16 4.74
C ASP A 258 12.35 17.33 5.93
N LEU A 259 13.20 16.33 6.17
CA LEU A 259 14.27 16.39 7.18
C LEU A 259 15.35 17.43 6.83
N ASP A 260 15.79 17.48 5.57
CA ASP A 260 16.76 18.48 5.08
C ASP A 260 16.18 19.91 5.19
N ALA A 261 14.88 20.10 5.00
CA ALA A 261 14.19 21.38 5.20
C ALA A 261 14.12 21.79 6.68
N LEU A 262 13.81 20.85 7.59
CA LEU A 262 13.86 21.09 9.04
C LEU A 262 15.28 21.41 9.53
N ALA A 263 16.30 20.75 8.96
CA ALA A 263 17.71 21.05 9.22
C ALA A 263 18.11 22.46 8.75
N ALA A 264 17.69 22.88 7.55
CA ALA A 264 17.94 24.23 7.04
C ALA A 264 17.28 25.32 7.91
N ALA A 265 16.06 25.06 8.40
CA ALA A 265 15.35 25.94 9.33
C ALA A 265 16.03 25.99 10.71
N LEU A 266 16.56 24.87 11.22
CA LEU A 266 17.36 24.82 12.44
C LEU A 266 18.67 25.60 12.34
N GLU A 267 19.38 25.54 11.22
CA GLU A 267 20.56 26.40 10.99
C GLU A 267 20.17 27.88 10.87
N ALA A 268 19.00 28.21 10.31
CA ALA A 268 18.50 29.58 10.29
C ALA A 268 18.16 30.10 11.70
N PHE A 269 17.48 29.29 12.52
CA PHE A 269 17.23 29.57 13.93
C PHE A 269 18.54 29.78 14.69
N ARG A 270 19.52 28.88 14.53
CA ARG A 270 20.82 28.98 15.21
C ARG A 270 21.64 30.19 14.76
N ARG A 271 21.61 30.58 13.49
CA ARG A 271 22.28 31.81 13.01
C ARG A 271 21.73 33.08 13.67
N GLU A 272 20.44 33.11 14.04
CA GLU A 272 19.84 34.24 14.74
C GLU A 272 19.97 34.16 16.26
N ARG A 273 19.82 32.96 16.84
CA ARG A 273 19.71 32.76 18.31
C ARG A 273 21.02 32.35 18.98
N GLY A 274 21.98 31.81 18.23
CA GLY A 274 23.26 31.29 18.73
C GLY A 274 23.21 29.85 19.29
N PHE A 275 22.05 29.19 19.26
CA PHE A 275 21.85 27.81 19.72
C PHE A 275 20.71 27.14 18.93
N TYR A 276 20.66 25.80 18.88
CA TYR A 276 19.52 25.05 18.31
C TYR A 276 18.34 24.97 19.29
N VAL A 277 17.17 24.56 18.79
CA VAL A 277 15.97 24.37 19.63
C VAL A 277 16.22 23.25 20.64
N VAL A 278 16.17 23.56 21.93
CA VAL A 278 16.30 22.56 23.01
C VAL A 278 14.93 21.93 23.26
N ALA A 279 14.71 20.74 22.70
CA ALA A 279 13.47 19.97 22.85
C ALA A 279 13.69 18.48 22.53
N ASP A 280 12.76 17.64 22.99
CA ASP A 280 12.69 16.18 22.80
C ASP A 280 11.51 15.76 21.91
N SER A 281 10.88 16.71 21.22
CA SER A 281 9.71 16.47 20.37
C SER A 281 9.63 17.39 19.15
N SER A 282 9.18 16.84 18.03
CA SER A 282 8.98 17.58 16.76
C SER A 282 7.86 18.62 16.84
N ALA A 283 6.90 18.47 17.75
CA ALA A 283 5.89 19.49 18.01
C ALA A 283 6.55 20.78 18.51
N ALA A 284 7.32 20.71 19.60
CA ALA A 284 8.02 21.85 20.19
C ALA A 284 9.11 22.44 19.27
N LEU A 285 9.66 21.64 18.35
CA LEU A 285 10.50 22.11 17.25
C LEU A 285 9.71 23.00 16.29
N VAL A 286 8.62 22.47 15.71
CA VAL A 286 7.86 23.19 14.67
C VAL A 286 7.16 24.43 15.24
N ASP A 287 6.76 24.42 16.51
CA ASP A 287 6.21 25.59 17.22
C ASP A 287 7.24 26.73 17.39
N GLN A 288 8.55 26.45 17.23
CA GLN A 288 9.63 27.46 17.25
C GLN A 288 10.17 27.80 15.85
N LEU A 289 10.04 26.89 14.87
CA LEU A 289 10.47 27.12 13.49
C LEU A 289 9.42 27.82 12.63
N ASN A 290 8.13 27.52 12.79
CA ASN A 290 7.05 28.08 11.99
C ASN A 290 6.52 29.40 12.60
N PRO A 291 6.17 30.43 11.81
CA PRO A 291 6.37 30.57 10.36
C PRO A 291 7.71 31.24 9.99
N ARG A 292 8.58 31.55 10.96
CA ARG A 292 9.74 32.45 10.78
C ARG A 292 10.91 31.82 10.01
N TYR A 293 11.15 30.52 10.21
CA TYR A 293 12.29 29.78 9.66
C TYR A 293 11.87 28.67 8.69
N THR A 294 10.60 28.24 8.72
CA THR A 294 9.94 27.46 7.68
C THR A 294 8.49 27.94 7.51
N PRO A 295 7.97 28.10 6.28
CA PRO A 295 6.55 28.40 6.06
C PRO A 295 5.64 27.18 6.32
N ASP A 296 6.16 25.97 6.11
CA ASP A 296 5.39 24.72 6.12
C ASP A 296 5.39 24.03 7.50
N VAL A 297 4.35 23.25 7.77
CA VAL A 297 4.13 22.58 9.06
C VAL A 297 4.56 21.11 8.98
N ILE A 298 5.87 20.90 8.87
CA ILE A 298 6.50 19.57 8.73
C ILE A 298 6.53 18.85 10.09
N ARG A 299 5.43 18.17 10.46
CA ARG A 299 5.34 17.38 11.72
C ARG A 299 5.22 15.87 11.51
N ILE A 300 4.75 15.43 10.35
CA ILE A 300 4.33 14.06 10.07
C ILE A 300 5.10 13.54 8.85
N ASP A 301 5.61 12.31 8.92
CA ASP A 301 6.35 11.66 7.86
C ASP A 301 5.44 10.98 6.80
N PRO A 302 5.97 10.50 5.67
CA PRO A 302 5.16 9.90 4.61
C PRO A 302 4.48 8.58 4.97
N TRP A 303 4.87 7.92 6.07
CA TRP A 303 4.15 6.78 6.66
C TRP A 303 3.19 7.20 7.79
N HIS A 304 2.89 8.50 7.83
CA HIS A 304 1.91 9.17 8.68
C HIS A 304 2.20 9.07 10.19
N ARG A 305 3.48 8.93 10.56
CA ARG A 305 3.96 8.98 11.96
C ARG A 305 4.57 10.35 12.26
N PRO A 306 4.59 10.83 13.52
CA PRO A 306 5.34 12.04 13.85
C PRO A 306 6.84 11.85 13.56
N TYR A 307 7.49 12.86 12.99
CA TYR A 307 8.96 12.91 13.00
C TYR A 307 9.45 12.94 14.46
N GLU A 308 10.60 12.32 14.73
CA GLU A 308 11.28 12.44 16.02
C GLU A 308 12.30 13.57 15.99
N TYR A 309 12.50 14.22 17.14
CA TYR A 309 13.49 15.29 17.32
C TYR A 309 14.16 15.18 18.69
N THR A 310 15.47 15.41 18.73
CA THR A 310 16.19 15.64 19.99
C THR A 310 17.24 16.71 19.77
N GLY A 311 17.06 17.86 20.41
CA GLY A 311 17.93 19.03 20.28
C GLY A 311 18.56 19.45 21.60
N THR A 312 19.86 19.75 21.54
CA THR A 312 20.59 20.47 22.60
C THR A 312 20.86 21.90 22.15
N ARG A 313 21.70 22.66 22.85
CA ARG A 313 22.13 23.98 22.38
C ARG A 313 23.07 23.90 21.17
N ASP A 314 23.85 22.81 21.08
CA ASP A 314 25.03 22.70 20.21
C ASP A 314 24.91 21.58 19.16
N THR A 315 23.95 20.66 19.33
CA THR A 315 23.66 19.52 18.46
C THR A 315 22.16 19.30 18.28
N TYR A 316 21.78 18.60 17.21
CA TYR A 316 20.43 18.05 17.05
C TYR A 316 20.42 16.72 16.30
N ALA A 317 19.34 15.97 16.49
CA ALA A 317 18.96 14.80 15.70
C ALA A 317 17.49 14.94 15.25
N LEU A 318 17.23 14.63 13.98
CA LEU A 318 15.91 14.49 13.36
C LEU A 318 15.79 13.06 12.82
N ARG A 319 14.64 12.40 12.96
CA ARG A 319 14.44 11.03 12.45
C ARG A 319 13.01 10.75 11.96
N SER A 320 12.88 9.93 10.91
CA SER A 320 11.67 9.15 10.57
C SER A 320 11.96 7.67 10.74
N LEU A 321 10.96 6.89 11.15
CA LEU A 321 11.07 5.45 11.46
C LEU A 321 10.85 4.54 10.24
N GLY A 322 11.06 5.07 9.03
CA GLY A 322 10.99 4.33 7.77
C GLY A 322 9.62 3.68 7.46
N PRO A 323 9.53 2.80 6.46
CA PRO A 323 8.35 1.96 6.25
C PRO A 323 7.96 1.10 7.47
N ASP A 324 8.94 0.51 8.14
CA ASP A 324 8.78 -0.50 9.19
C ASP A 324 8.14 0.07 10.47
N GLY A 325 8.57 1.26 10.90
CA GLY A 325 8.04 1.97 12.06
C GLY A 325 8.66 1.62 13.41
N LYS A 326 9.83 0.96 13.43
CA LYS A 326 10.56 0.62 14.66
C LYS A 326 11.89 1.37 14.70
N ALA A 327 12.12 2.13 15.77
CA ALA A 327 13.41 2.77 16.02
C ALA A 327 14.55 1.74 16.08
N GLY A 328 15.64 2.01 15.35
CA GLY A 328 16.89 1.23 15.35
C GLY A 328 16.99 0.17 14.24
N THR A 329 16.18 0.25 13.18
CA THR A 329 16.28 -0.58 11.97
C THR A 329 17.06 0.10 10.85
N ASP A 330 17.45 -0.65 9.82
CA ASP A 330 18.21 -0.14 8.67
C ASP A 330 17.42 0.87 7.79
N ASP A 331 16.10 0.99 7.99
CA ASP A 331 15.22 1.95 7.31
C ASP A 331 14.95 3.26 8.11
N ASP A 332 15.55 3.43 9.30
CA ASP A 332 15.52 4.69 10.05
C ASP A 332 16.22 5.83 9.26
N ILE A 333 15.43 6.81 8.79
CA ILE A 333 15.98 7.97 8.08
C ILE A 333 16.37 9.03 9.10
N THR A 334 17.67 9.06 9.44
CA THR A 334 18.23 9.94 10.48
C THR A 334 19.10 11.06 9.89
N LEU A 335 18.93 12.28 10.40
CA LEU A 335 19.76 13.44 10.08
C LEU A 335 20.22 14.10 11.39
N THR A 336 21.53 14.11 11.65
CA THR A 336 22.14 14.78 12.80
C THR A 336 22.94 16.01 12.37
N GLY A 337 22.91 17.07 13.17
CA GLY A 337 23.65 18.30 12.89
C GLY A 337 24.17 19.00 14.16
N GLY A 338 24.86 20.11 13.95
CA GLY A 338 25.63 20.79 14.97
C GLY A 338 27.02 20.20 15.18
N MET A 339 27.71 20.67 16.21
CA MET A 339 29.08 20.26 16.52
C MET A 339 29.04 19.39 17.77
N PRO A 340 29.38 18.08 17.69
CA PRO A 340 29.35 17.22 18.85
C PRO A 340 30.26 17.81 19.93
N LEU A 341 29.73 17.94 21.15
CA LEU A 341 30.49 18.44 22.30
C LEU A 341 31.78 17.64 22.42
N LYS A 342 32.91 18.28 22.11
CA LYS A 342 34.24 17.67 22.20
C LYS A 342 34.35 17.04 23.59
N PRO A 343 34.52 15.72 23.73
CA PRO A 343 34.55 15.08 25.04
C PRO A 343 35.61 15.78 25.88
N SER A 344 35.19 16.33 27.02
CA SER A 344 36.04 17.17 27.84
C SER A 344 37.19 16.32 28.39
N GLY A 345 38.35 16.47 27.75
CA GLY A 345 39.52 15.67 28.07
C GLY A 345 39.89 15.87 29.53
N ARG A 346 39.70 14.83 30.35
CA ARG A 346 40.15 14.79 31.75
C ARG A 346 41.68 14.71 31.81
N SER A 347 42.30 15.84 31.52
CA SER A 347 43.60 16.26 32.03
C SER A 347 43.30 17.23 33.18
N GLY A 348 43.68 16.96 34.43
CA GLY A 348 44.36 15.79 34.97
C GLY A 348 44.44 15.93 36.50
N LEU A 349 45.42 15.26 37.12
CA LEU A 349 45.68 15.21 38.57
C LEU A 349 44.62 14.40 39.35
N GLU A 350 44.98 13.52 40.29
CA GLU A 350 46.32 13.03 40.71
C GLU A 350 46.63 11.64 40.14
#